data_AF-A0A1F5RFR8-F1
#
_entry.id   AF-A0A1F5RFR8-F1
#
_cell.length_a   1.000
_cell.length_b   1.000
_cell.length_c   1.000
_cell.angle_alpha   90.00
_cell.angle_beta   90.00
_cell.angle_gamma   90.00
#
_symmetry.space_group_name_H-M   'P 1'
#
loop_
_entity.id
_entity.type
_entity.pdbx_description
1 polymer ?
#
loop_
_entity_poly.entity_id
_entity_poly.type
_entity_poly.pdbx_seq_one_letter_code
_entity_poly.pdbx_strand_id
1 'polypeptide(L)'
;MDQPNKSPENSDRDKTTSKRDVVNIWLDSLDELFSDFDPRSYLKRTVSDDFIAQVRKVVADQQGKEMILRLQLPAGTRNEQDEEIIAVRLQLYFTERCNQFKKERQNGIRNAVILTLSGIALMIFASYITFLNSERYYLQLLLVLFEPGGWFCLWTGLDRLIDYSGKRRKELDFYSRMATAQIQFSTI
;
A
#
# COMPACT_ATOMS: atom_id res chain seq x y z
N MET A 1 51.44 9.21 44.62
CA MET A 1 50.12 9.23 45.26
C MET A 1 49.40 10.49 44.87
N ASP A 2 48.40 10.53 44.02
CA ASP A 2 48.01 9.77 42.82
C ASP A 2 46.89 10.66 42.22
N GLN A 3 46.93 10.87 40.90
CA GLN A 3 45.92 11.63 40.13
C GLN A 3 44.53 10.95 40.20
N PRO A 4 43.37 11.60 39.91
CA PRO A 4 43.10 12.31 38.63
C PRO A 4 42.27 13.61 38.71
N ASN A 5 42.57 14.62 37.89
CA ASN A 5 42.12 14.82 36.50
C ASN A 5 40.59 14.99 36.37
N LYS A 6 40.12 16.24 36.39
CA LYS A 6 38.77 16.65 35.98
C LYS A 6 38.72 16.73 34.46
N SER A 7 38.17 15.70 33.83
CA SER A 7 37.70 15.77 32.45
C SER A 7 36.34 16.48 32.40
N PRO A 8 36.12 17.44 31.48
CA PRO A 8 34.82 18.07 31.32
C PRO A 8 33.85 17.11 30.61
N GLU A 9 32.69 16.94 31.23
CA GLU A 9 31.36 16.95 30.62
C GLU A 9 31.30 16.63 29.11
N ASN A 10 31.12 15.35 28.80
CA ASN A 10 30.73 14.89 27.46
C ASN A 10 29.26 14.45 27.53
N SER A 11 28.34 15.42 27.66
CA SER A 11 26.88 15.20 27.75
C SER A 11 26.13 15.62 26.48
N ASP A 12 26.77 15.62 25.31
CA ASP A 12 26.11 16.03 24.05
C ASP A 12 26.54 15.17 22.85
N ARG A 13 26.47 13.85 23.01
CA ARG A 13 26.55 12.89 21.89
C ARG A 13 25.43 11.85 21.95
N ASP A 14 24.18 12.29 21.90
CA ASP A 14 23.11 11.45 21.34
C ASP A 14 21.94 12.31 20.84
N LYS A 15 22.17 13.03 19.74
CA LYS A 15 21.11 13.74 19.01
C LYS A 15 21.21 13.45 17.52
N THR A 16 21.05 12.17 17.14
CA THR A 16 20.64 11.76 15.77
C THR A 16 20.21 10.29 15.71
N THR A 17 19.55 9.75 16.74
CA THR A 17 18.84 8.48 16.59
C THR A 17 17.49 8.77 15.91
N SER A 18 17.41 8.47 14.62
CA SER A 18 16.15 8.39 13.86
C SER A 18 15.10 7.68 14.73
N LYS A 19 14.03 8.39 15.11
CA LYS A 19 12.98 7.86 15.98
C LYS A 19 12.29 6.72 15.22
N ARG A 20 12.62 5.48 15.57
CA ARG A 20 11.96 4.29 15.03
C ARG A 20 10.63 4.10 15.75
N ASP A 21 9.57 3.92 14.98
CA ASP A 21 8.26 3.63 15.54
C ASP A 21 8.17 2.12 15.80
N VAL A 22 7.96 1.75 17.06
CA VAL A 22 7.78 0.36 17.46
C VAL A 22 6.29 0.10 17.62
N VAL A 23 5.74 -0.78 16.78
CA VAL A 23 4.36 -1.22 16.82
C VAL A 23 4.32 -2.57 17.50
N ASN A 24 3.66 -2.63 18.65
CA ASN A 24 3.50 -3.87 19.40
C ASN A 24 2.14 -4.50 19.07
N ILE A 25 2.13 -5.79 18.77
CA ILE A 25 0.92 -6.60 18.57
C ILE A 25 1.02 -7.81 19.47
N TRP A 26 -0.01 -8.05 20.27
CA TRP A 26 -0.11 -9.23 21.13
C TRP A 26 -0.78 -10.36 20.36
N LEU A 27 -0.24 -11.56 20.51
CA LEU A 27 -0.73 -12.79 19.90
C LEU A 27 -0.80 -13.86 20.99
N ASP A 28 -1.89 -14.63 21.07
CA ASP A 28 -1.93 -15.77 21.98
C ASP A 28 -1.13 -16.96 21.38
N SER A 29 -1.06 -17.05 20.05
CA SER A 29 -0.30 -18.07 19.33
C SER A 29 0.22 -17.59 17.97
N LEU A 30 1.19 -18.31 17.41
CA LEU A 30 1.70 -18.06 16.04
C LEU A 30 0.63 -18.31 14.96
N ASP A 31 -0.38 -19.12 15.26
CA ASP A 31 -1.46 -19.46 14.32
C ASP A 31 -2.33 -18.25 13.96
N GLU A 32 -2.48 -17.26 14.86
CA GLU A 32 -3.28 -16.05 14.62
C GLU A 32 -2.78 -15.18 13.47
N LEU A 33 -1.50 -15.33 13.10
CA LEU A 33 -0.92 -14.64 11.95
C LEU A 33 -1.49 -15.16 10.62
N PHE A 34 -2.13 -16.32 10.63
CA PHE A 34 -2.52 -17.05 9.44
C PHE A 34 -4.00 -17.39 9.43
N SER A 35 -4.50 -17.72 8.24
CA SER A 35 -5.90 -18.12 8.07
C SER A 35 -6.16 -19.51 8.68
N ASP A 36 -7.20 -19.61 9.49
CA ASP A 36 -7.71 -20.89 10.02
C ASP A 36 -8.26 -21.82 8.93
N PHE A 37 -8.64 -21.25 7.79
CA PHE A 37 -9.12 -22.03 6.63
C PHE A 37 -7.99 -22.62 5.80
N ASP A 38 -6.73 -22.32 6.12
CA ASP A 38 -5.57 -22.78 5.38
C ASP A 38 -4.76 -23.80 6.20
N PRO A 39 -4.83 -25.11 5.90
CA PRO A 39 -4.15 -26.14 6.69
C PRO A 39 -2.66 -26.30 6.37
N ARG A 40 -2.08 -25.45 5.51
CA ARG A 40 -0.68 -25.55 5.10
C ARG A 40 0.27 -25.13 6.23
N SER A 41 1.53 -25.55 6.14
CA SER A 41 2.58 -25.08 7.06
C SER A 41 2.87 -23.59 6.92
N TYR A 42 3.49 -22.99 7.94
CA TYR A 42 3.80 -21.55 8.00
C TYR A 42 4.55 -21.01 6.77
N LEU A 43 5.34 -21.86 6.10
CA LEU A 43 6.03 -21.50 4.85
C LEU A 43 5.09 -21.08 3.71
N LYS A 44 3.88 -21.65 3.66
CA LYS A 44 2.93 -21.49 2.54
C LYS A 44 1.55 -21.01 2.98
N ARG A 45 1.29 -20.95 4.27
CA ARG A 45 -0.01 -20.56 4.82
C ARG A 45 -0.32 -19.10 4.47
N THR A 46 -1.58 -18.84 4.20
CA THR A 46 -2.12 -17.52 3.90
C THR A 46 -2.15 -16.68 5.16
N VAL A 47 -1.63 -15.46 5.10
CA VAL A 47 -1.68 -14.50 6.21
C VAL A 47 -3.14 -14.11 6.47
N SER A 48 -3.55 -14.03 7.74
CA SER A 48 -4.92 -13.73 8.14
C SER A 48 -5.33 -12.31 7.78
N ASP A 49 -6.52 -12.14 7.20
CA ASP A 49 -7.09 -10.82 6.94
C ASP A 49 -7.38 -10.06 8.26
N ASP A 50 -7.73 -10.79 9.33
CA ASP A 50 -7.97 -10.20 10.65
C ASP A 50 -6.68 -9.64 11.25
N PHE A 51 -5.57 -10.39 11.15
CA PHE A 51 -4.25 -9.91 11.53
C PHE A 51 -3.88 -8.64 10.76
N ILE A 52 -4.04 -8.64 9.43
CA ILE A 52 -3.74 -7.46 8.60
C ILE A 52 -4.61 -6.27 8.99
N ALA A 53 -5.89 -6.48 9.30
CA ALA A 53 -6.79 -5.42 9.74
C ALA A 53 -6.36 -4.84 11.11
N GLN A 54 -5.89 -5.66 12.04
CA GLN A 54 -5.35 -5.20 13.32
C GLN A 54 -4.07 -4.41 13.13
N VAL A 55 -3.08 -4.95 12.40
CA VAL A 55 -1.82 -4.26 12.09
C VAL A 55 -2.11 -2.89 11.49
N ARG A 56 -3.02 -2.81 10.53
CA ARG A 56 -3.41 -1.55 9.88
C ARG A 56 -3.96 -0.52 10.83
N LYS A 57 -4.82 -0.93 11.79
CA LYS A 57 -5.38 -0.03 12.80
C LYS A 57 -4.27 0.58 13.66
N VAL A 58 -3.30 -0.23 14.10
CA VAL A 58 -2.21 0.23 14.99
C VAL A 58 -1.18 1.08 14.22
N VAL A 59 -0.91 0.74 12.96
CA VAL A 59 0.04 1.47 12.09
C VAL A 59 -0.50 2.83 11.64
N ALA A 60 -1.83 3.01 11.60
CA ALA A 60 -2.47 4.25 11.16
C ALA A 60 -2.05 5.47 11.99
N ASP A 61 -1.74 5.27 13.27
CA ASP A 61 -1.36 6.33 14.21
C ASP A 61 0.15 6.65 14.20
N GLN A 62 0.95 5.86 13.49
CA GLN A 62 2.41 6.00 13.44
C GLN A 62 2.83 6.88 12.26
N GLN A 63 3.83 7.76 12.43
CA GLN A 63 4.29 8.71 11.41
C GLN A 63 5.75 8.50 10.94
N GLY A 64 6.48 7.60 11.59
CA GLY A 64 7.87 7.28 11.31
C GLY A 64 8.06 6.51 10.00
N LYS A 65 9.21 6.79 9.36
CA LYS A 65 9.68 6.09 8.14
C LYS A 65 10.24 4.71 8.44
N GLU A 66 10.92 4.56 9.57
CA GLU A 66 11.45 3.27 10.03
C GLU A 66 10.52 2.70 11.09
N MET A 67 9.99 1.51 10.82
CA MET A 67 9.04 0.82 11.68
C MET A 67 9.57 -0.54 12.10
N ILE A 68 9.36 -0.89 13.37
CA ILE A 68 9.55 -2.23 13.89
C ILE A 68 8.17 -2.78 14.22
N LEU A 69 7.76 -3.85 13.54
CA LEU A 69 6.59 -4.63 13.92
C LEU A 69 7.03 -5.69 14.92
N ARG A 70 6.71 -5.46 16.19
CA ARG A 70 7.00 -6.37 17.30
C ARG A 70 5.79 -7.25 17.61
N LEU A 71 5.93 -8.53 17.34
CA LEU A 71 4.95 -9.56 17.65
C LEU A 71 5.27 -10.12 19.04
N GLN A 72 4.34 -9.98 19.98
CA GLN A 72 4.54 -10.37 21.36
C GLN A 72 3.75 -11.65 21.65
N LEU A 73 4.46 -12.67 22.16
CA LEU A 73 3.90 -13.99 22.44
C LEU A 73 4.17 -14.39 23.91
N PRO A 74 3.31 -15.23 24.51
CA PRO A 74 3.61 -15.90 25.78
C PRO A 74 4.91 -16.71 25.72
N ALA A 75 5.66 -16.75 26.83
CA ALA A 75 6.96 -17.43 26.88
C ALA A 75 6.92 -18.92 26.46
N GLY A 76 5.80 -19.60 26.74
CA GLY A 76 5.63 -21.03 26.47
C GLY A 76 5.24 -21.40 25.03
N THR A 77 4.91 -20.43 24.18
CA THR A 77 4.44 -20.66 22.80
C THR A 77 5.48 -20.25 21.74
N ARG A 78 6.66 -19.78 22.17
CA ARG A 78 7.73 -19.35 21.29
C ARG A 78 8.50 -20.54 20.70
N ASN A 79 8.75 -20.46 19.40
CA ASN A 79 9.63 -21.38 18.69
C ASN A 79 10.49 -20.56 17.72
N GLU A 80 11.78 -20.43 18.03
CA GLU A 80 12.71 -19.61 17.26
C GLU A 80 12.79 -20.01 15.78
N GLN A 81 12.67 -21.31 15.47
CA GLN A 81 12.70 -21.80 14.10
C GLN A 81 11.46 -21.35 13.31
N ASP A 82 10.28 -21.45 13.93
CA ASP A 82 9.03 -21.00 13.30
C ASP A 82 9.01 -19.48 13.19
N GLU A 83 9.48 -18.76 14.22
CA GLU A 83 9.59 -17.30 14.22
C GLU A 83 10.45 -16.76 13.07
N GLU A 84 11.63 -17.36 12.81
CA GLU A 84 12.49 -16.95 11.69
C GLU A 84 11.78 -17.14 10.34
N ILE A 85 11.14 -18.30 10.15
CA ILE A 85 10.38 -18.63 8.95
C ILE A 85 9.23 -17.62 8.75
N ILE A 86 8.48 -17.33 9.82
CA ILE A 86 7.33 -16.44 9.81
C ILE A 86 7.77 -15.00 9.52
N ALA A 87 8.87 -14.52 10.11
CA ALA A 87 9.41 -13.18 9.83
C ALA A 87 9.72 -13.00 8.35
N VAL A 88 10.46 -13.95 7.76
CA VAL A 88 10.78 -13.92 6.32
C VAL A 88 9.51 -13.98 5.48
N ARG A 89 8.55 -14.83 5.87
CA ARG A 89 7.31 -15.00 5.12
C ARG A 89 6.43 -13.76 5.13
N LEU A 90 6.27 -13.11 6.28
CA LEU A 90 5.51 -11.87 6.42
C LEU A 90 6.16 -10.74 5.62
N GLN A 91 7.49 -10.60 5.68
CA GLN A 91 8.20 -9.59 4.90
C GLN A 91 8.02 -9.80 3.39
N LEU A 92 8.08 -11.06 2.94
CA LEU A 92 7.79 -11.41 1.55
C LEU A 92 6.33 -11.07 1.18
N TYR A 93 5.37 -11.44 2.02
CA TYR A 93 3.94 -11.13 1.81
C TYR A 93 3.70 -9.63 1.62
N PHE A 94 4.22 -8.78 2.51
CA PHE A 94 4.05 -7.33 2.41
C PHE A 94 4.72 -6.76 1.16
N THR A 95 5.90 -7.29 0.79
CA THR A 95 6.64 -6.86 -0.40
C THR A 95 5.91 -7.23 -1.69
N GLU A 96 5.46 -8.48 -1.81
CA GLU A 96 4.68 -8.97 -2.96
C GLU A 96 3.40 -8.14 -3.13
N ARG A 97 2.68 -7.92 -2.03
CA ARG A 97 1.43 -7.16 -2.04
C ARG A 97 1.65 -5.68 -2.39
N CYS A 98 2.71 -5.07 -1.87
CA CYS A 98 3.13 -3.71 -2.23
C CYS A 98 3.41 -3.59 -3.74
N ASN A 99 4.17 -4.54 -4.30
CA ASN A 99 4.50 -4.56 -5.73
C ASN A 99 3.26 -4.77 -6.60
N GLN A 100 2.35 -5.65 -6.19
CA GLN A 100 1.07 -5.84 -6.86
C GLN A 100 0.27 -4.54 -6.90
N PHE A 101 0.09 -3.86 -5.77
CA PHE A 101 -0.64 -2.60 -5.72
C PHE A 101 0.02 -1.48 -6.54
N LYS A 102 1.36 -1.42 -6.57
CA LYS A 102 2.10 -0.50 -7.45
C LYS A 102 1.78 -0.76 -8.92
N LYS A 103 1.79 -2.02 -9.35
CA LYS A 103 1.50 -2.43 -10.73
C LYS A 103 0.05 -2.17 -11.11
N GLU A 104 -0.90 -2.52 -10.24
CA GLU A 104 -2.33 -2.24 -10.43
C GLU A 104 -2.62 -0.74 -10.54
N ARG A 105 -1.93 0.08 -9.74
CA ARG A 105 -2.02 1.54 -9.81
C ARG A 105 -1.50 2.08 -11.15
N GLN A 106 -0.32 1.65 -11.59
CA GLN A 106 0.26 2.10 -12.86
C GLN A 106 -0.62 1.73 -14.06
N ASN A 107 -1.05 0.47 -14.13
CA ASN A 107 -1.95 0.00 -15.20
C ASN A 107 -3.28 0.74 -15.17
N GLY A 108 -3.80 0.96 -13.97
CA GLY A 108 -5.03 1.68 -13.73
C GLY A 108 -5.01 3.13 -14.21
N ILE A 109 -3.96 3.88 -13.83
CA ILE A 109 -3.75 5.26 -14.29
C ILE A 109 -3.61 5.29 -15.82
N ARG A 110 -2.81 4.38 -16.41
CA ARG A 110 -2.65 4.32 -17.86
C ARG A 110 -3.99 4.12 -18.58
N ASN A 111 -4.81 3.18 -18.11
CA ASN A 111 -6.11 2.91 -18.70
C ASN A 111 -7.07 4.12 -18.53
N ALA A 112 -7.01 4.81 -17.39
CA ALA A 112 -7.81 5.99 -17.15
C ALA A 112 -7.38 7.18 -18.06
N VAL A 113 -6.09 7.39 -18.25
CA VAL A 113 -5.55 8.39 -19.19
C VAL A 113 -5.97 8.07 -20.62
N ILE A 114 -5.83 6.82 -21.07
CA ILE A 114 -6.23 6.41 -22.42
C ILE A 114 -7.73 6.68 -22.64
N LEU A 115 -8.58 6.32 -21.67
CA LEU A 115 -10.02 6.56 -21.75
C LEU A 115 -10.37 8.05 -21.80
N THR A 116 -9.70 8.86 -20.98
CA THR A 116 -9.85 10.32 -20.94
C THR A 116 -9.47 10.93 -22.30
N LEU A 117 -8.30 10.58 -22.84
CA LEU A 117 -7.81 11.07 -24.13
C LEU A 117 -8.73 10.63 -25.28
N SER A 118 -9.26 9.40 -25.23
CA SER A 118 -10.25 8.93 -26.20
C SER A 118 -11.54 9.75 -26.15
N GLY A 119 -12.02 10.11 -24.95
CA GLY A 119 -13.18 11.00 -24.79
C GLY A 119 -12.94 12.39 -25.39
N ILE A 120 -11.77 12.98 -25.11
CA ILE A 120 -11.37 14.27 -25.70
C ILE A 120 -11.30 14.18 -27.24
N ALA A 121 -10.71 13.11 -27.77
CA ALA A 121 -10.62 12.91 -29.21
C ALA A 121 -12.02 12.81 -29.85
N LEU A 122 -12.93 12.03 -29.27
CA LEU A 122 -14.32 11.92 -29.75
C LEU A 122 -15.04 13.26 -29.77
N MET A 123 -14.85 14.09 -28.73
CA MET A 123 -15.41 15.44 -28.65
C MET A 123 -14.84 16.37 -29.73
N ILE A 124 -13.53 16.32 -29.99
CA ILE A 124 -12.89 17.08 -31.08
C ILE A 124 -13.45 16.64 -32.44
N PHE A 125 -13.61 15.34 -32.66
CA PHE A 125 -14.20 14.81 -33.90
C PHE A 125 -15.66 15.25 -34.06
N ALA A 126 -16.47 15.19 -33.01
CA ALA A 126 -17.85 15.69 -33.05
C ALA A 126 -17.89 17.18 -33.40
N SER A 127 -17.07 17.99 -32.73
CA SER A 127 -16.98 19.44 -33.01
C SER A 127 -16.53 19.73 -34.45
N TYR A 128 -15.61 18.93 -35.00
CA TYR A 128 -15.15 19.08 -36.38
C TYR A 128 -16.24 18.74 -37.39
N ILE A 129 -17.04 17.69 -37.13
CA ILE A 129 -18.19 17.33 -37.97
C ILE A 129 -19.23 18.46 -37.98
N THR A 130 -19.52 19.04 -36.81
CA THR A 130 -20.42 20.20 -36.70
C THR A 130 -19.90 21.39 -37.50
N PHE A 131 -18.59 21.67 -37.42
CA PHE A 131 -17.96 22.78 -38.16
C PHE A 131 -18.07 22.61 -39.69
N LEU A 132 -17.99 21.39 -40.20
CA LEU A 132 -18.14 21.09 -41.64
C LEU A 132 -19.56 21.32 -42.17
N ASN A 133 -20.54 21.60 -41.29
CA ASN A 133 -21.94 21.91 -41.61
C ASN A 133 -22.55 20.95 -42.66
N SER A 134 -22.19 19.67 -42.57
CA SER A 134 -22.59 18.66 -43.56
C SER A 134 -23.95 18.07 -43.22
N GLU A 135 -24.93 18.24 -44.10
CA GLU A 135 -26.28 17.63 -43.98
C GLU A 135 -26.31 16.12 -44.29
N ARG A 136 -25.16 15.45 -44.26
CA ARG A 136 -25.10 14.01 -44.54
C ARG A 136 -25.62 13.24 -43.32
N TYR A 137 -26.68 12.46 -43.52
CA TYR A 137 -27.31 11.62 -42.48
C TYR A 137 -26.30 10.81 -41.64
N TYR A 138 -25.30 10.18 -42.28
CA TYR A 138 -24.28 9.39 -41.57
C TYR A 138 -23.42 10.22 -40.61
N LEU A 139 -23.15 11.48 -40.92
CA LEU A 139 -22.39 12.38 -40.05
C LEU A 139 -23.24 12.84 -38.86
N GLN A 140 -24.53 13.10 -39.06
CA GLN A 140 -25.48 13.38 -37.98
C GLN A 140 -25.63 12.19 -37.03
N LEU A 141 -25.73 10.96 -37.56
CA LEU A 141 -25.77 9.75 -36.74
C LEU A 141 -24.49 9.60 -35.90
N LEU A 142 -23.33 9.84 -36.49
CA LEU A 142 -22.05 9.79 -35.79
C LEU A 142 -21.98 10.85 -34.67
N LEU A 143 -22.48 12.06 -34.93
CA LEU A 143 -22.55 13.15 -33.96
C LEU A 143 -23.38 12.75 -32.73
N VAL A 144 -24.59 12.23 -32.96
CA VAL A 144 -25.51 11.78 -31.91
C VAL A 144 -24.91 10.66 -31.04
N LEU A 145 -23.98 9.87 -31.59
CA LEU A 145 -23.27 8.83 -30.84
C LEU A 145 -22.02 9.36 -30.13
N PHE A 146 -21.26 10.23 -30.79
CA PHE A 146 -19.99 10.75 -30.28
C PHE A 146 -20.19 11.74 -29.14
N GLU A 147 -21.28 12.49 -29.12
CA GLU A 147 -21.59 13.40 -28.02
C GLU A 147 -21.75 12.68 -26.66
N PRO A 148 -22.69 11.74 -26.49
CA PRO A 148 -22.82 10.99 -25.24
C PRO A 148 -21.61 10.08 -25.00
N GLY A 149 -21.02 9.49 -26.06
CA GLY A 149 -19.86 8.61 -25.94
C GLY A 149 -18.60 9.32 -25.46
N GLY A 150 -18.31 10.50 -26.02
CA GLY A 150 -17.15 11.31 -25.65
C GLY A 150 -17.27 11.86 -24.23
N TRP A 151 -18.46 12.34 -23.84
CA TRP A 151 -18.75 12.80 -22.48
C TRP A 151 -18.57 11.67 -21.47
N PHE A 152 -19.13 10.49 -21.77
CA PHE A 152 -19.04 9.31 -20.91
C PHE A 152 -17.58 8.85 -20.73
N CYS A 153 -16.82 8.75 -21.81
CA CYS A 153 -15.40 8.36 -21.76
C CYS A 153 -14.57 9.38 -20.98
N LEU A 154 -14.80 10.68 -21.21
CA LEU A 154 -14.10 11.75 -20.52
C LEU A 154 -14.32 11.69 -19.00
N TRP A 155 -15.59 11.66 -18.56
CA TRP A 155 -15.91 11.64 -17.14
C TRP A 155 -15.49 10.35 -16.45
N THR A 156 -15.73 9.20 -17.08
CA THR A 156 -15.31 7.91 -16.51
C THR A 156 -13.79 7.81 -16.39
N GLY A 157 -13.05 8.36 -17.36
CA GLY A 157 -11.60 8.45 -17.31
C GLY A 157 -11.11 9.33 -16.16
N LEU A 158 -11.69 10.52 -16.02
CA LEU A 158 -11.33 11.48 -14.98
C LEU A 158 -11.70 10.99 -13.57
N ASP A 159 -12.89 10.42 -13.40
CA ASP A 159 -13.36 9.85 -12.13
C ASP A 159 -12.41 8.75 -11.64
N ARG A 160 -12.02 7.84 -12.55
CA ARG A 160 -11.00 6.83 -12.25
C ARG A 160 -9.68 7.45 -11.81
N LEU A 161 -9.20 8.51 -12.47
CA LEU A 161 -7.96 9.21 -12.09
C LEU A 161 -8.04 9.78 -10.66
N ILE A 162 -9.19 10.37 -10.29
CA ILE A 162 -9.44 10.89 -8.94
C ILE A 162 -9.42 9.74 -7.93
N ASP A 163 -10.09 8.62 -8.22
CA ASP A 163 -10.13 7.44 -7.34
C ASP A 163 -8.73 6.85 -7.06
N TYR A 164 -7.84 6.82 -8.07
CA TYR A 164 -6.45 6.38 -7.89
C TYR A 164 -5.66 7.29 -6.94
N SER A 165 -6.08 8.55 -6.74
CA SER A 165 -5.36 9.52 -5.91
C SER A 165 -5.64 9.37 -4.40
N GLY A 166 -6.83 8.89 -4.02
CA GLY A 166 -7.30 8.86 -2.63
C GLY A 166 -7.18 7.50 -1.95
N LYS A 167 -8.11 6.59 -2.21
CA LYS A 167 -8.24 5.32 -1.45
C LYS A 167 -7.05 4.39 -1.69
N ARG A 168 -6.64 4.20 -2.95
CA ARG A 168 -5.50 3.32 -3.28
C ARG A 168 -4.15 3.85 -2.82
N ARG A 169 -4.04 5.15 -2.57
CA ARG A 169 -2.81 5.72 -2.01
C ARG A 169 -2.59 5.26 -0.58
N LYS A 170 -3.65 5.22 0.25
CA LYS A 170 -3.56 4.74 1.64
C LYS A 170 -3.17 3.26 1.72
N GLU A 171 -3.72 2.43 0.84
CA GLU A 171 -3.32 1.02 0.72
C GLU A 171 -1.85 0.88 0.38
N LEU A 172 -1.40 1.58 -0.67
CA LEU A 172 -0.01 1.50 -1.12
C LEU A 172 0.94 2.02 -0.05
N ASP A 173 0.58 3.09 0.66
CA ASP A 173 1.35 3.63 1.78
C ASP A 173 1.52 2.58 2.89
N PHE A 174 0.42 1.98 3.37
CA PHE A 174 0.45 0.91 4.37
C PHE A 174 1.39 -0.24 3.96
N TYR A 175 1.17 -0.84 2.79
CA TYR A 175 2.00 -1.97 2.33
C TYR A 175 3.46 -1.55 2.06
N SER A 176 3.71 -0.30 1.66
CA SER A 176 5.07 0.18 1.47
C SER A 176 5.83 0.30 2.79
N ARG A 177 5.17 0.78 3.85
CA ARG A 177 5.74 0.87 5.19
C ARG A 177 6.00 -0.52 5.77
N MET A 178 5.03 -1.43 5.64
CA MET A 178 5.17 -2.81 6.12
C MET A 178 6.23 -3.61 5.37
N ALA A 179 6.41 -3.38 4.06
CA ALA A 179 7.45 -4.07 3.28
C ALA A 179 8.88 -3.70 3.73
N THR A 180 9.07 -2.50 4.26
CA THR A 180 10.34 -2.03 4.83
C THR A 180 10.46 -2.23 6.33
N ALA A 181 9.38 -2.65 7.01
CA ALA A 181 9.36 -2.79 8.45
C ALA A 181 10.20 -3.99 8.88
N GLN A 182 10.91 -3.84 10.00
CA GLN A 182 11.61 -4.95 10.64
C GLN A 182 10.62 -5.74 11.48
N ILE A 183 10.55 -7.05 11.27
CA ILE A 183 9.70 -7.94 12.06
C ILE A 183 10.54 -8.51 13.21
N GLN A 184 10.05 -8.38 14.43
CA GLN A 184 10.72 -8.86 15.64
C GLN A 184 9.72 -9.61 16.52
N PHE A 185 10.21 -10.64 17.21
CA PHE A 185 9.45 -11.36 18.21
C PHE A 185 9.95 -11.01 19.61
N SER A 186 9.03 -10.90 20.56
CA SER A 186 9.36 -10.64 21.97
C SER A 186 8.40 -11.39 22.90
N THR A 187 8.83 -11.59 24.13
CA THR A 187 7.98 -12.19 25.16
C THR A 187 7.13 -11.12 25.86
N ILE A 188 5.90 -11.47 26.25
CA ILE A 188 5.04 -10.68 27.17
C ILE A 188 5.30 -11.13 28.61
#